data_AF-A0A7C1E8F9-F1
#
_entry.id   AF-A0A7C1E8F9-F1
#
_cell.length_a   1.000
_cell.length_b   1.000
_cell.length_c   1.000
_cell.angle_alpha   90.00
_cell.angle_beta   90.00
_cell.angle_gamma   90.00
#
_symmetry.space_group_name_H-M   'P 1'
#
loop_
_entity.id
_entity.type
_entity.pdbx_description
1 polymer ?
#
loop_
_entity_poly.entity_id
_entity_poly.type
_entity_poly.pdbx_seq_one_letter_code
_entity_poly.pdbx_strand_id
1 'polypeptide(L)'
;VEGLSGAFMCVRRTVIDQVGGLDEEFFMYGEDLDWSYRITEAGWKLAYVPQAEIVHFKGESARTMPRLRQLYEFHRAMVIFVRKHIAKTRNPLSVALIEAGIVLRGIGVTLWRFFLAILRPLLDVSLLAVAVVLALATRSLSGWTVPPFTGNEWALISFVFIVSGIAGAAVTGLYRKQPGAMERTDAGRAILAAVVGAAICIVAMFFIKTINFSRIVTGLAWMYAGGLAAAWRWIVAPSGNRPRGRGIVVGCGARANAFLEEFVKPARNYHVMGVVRGTDDDPECSSVAGYPVIGDLSDLPILLRRLKVDDVIVAWEHFRYADVLGFVRRGGGYPQRVRLVPDGLDLNGAAQTTASEGDWPLIDVKLPKRSIL
;
A
#
# COMPACT_ATOMS: atom_id res chain seq x y z
N VAL A 1 -14.35 -8.12 26.83
CA VAL A 1 -13.20 -7.89 25.92
C VAL A 1 -12.00 -7.47 26.75
N GLU A 2 -10.77 -7.74 26.31
CA GLU A 2 -9.55 -7.49 27.11
C GLU A 2 -8.96 -6.08 26.88
N GLY A 3 -9.34 -5.43 25.79
CA GLY A 3 -8.96 -4.06 25.47
C GLY A 3 -9.96 -3.42 24.51
N LEU A 4 -10.08 -2.10 24.60
CA LEU A 4 -10.91 -1.28 23.72
C LEU A 4 -10.01 -0.38 22.87
N SER A 5 -10.44 -0.09 21.64
CA SER A 5 -9.76 0.91 20.81
C SER A 5 -10.19 2.32 21.22
N GLY A 6 -9.21 3.20 21.45
CA GLY A 6 -9.42 4.62 21.78
C GLY A 6 -10.08 5.44 20.68
N ALA A 7 -10.30 4.87 19.49
CA ALA A 7 -10.96 5.54 18.37
C ALA A 7 -12.39 6.00 18.72
N PHE A 8 -13.10 5.23 19.55
CA PHE A 8 -14.39 5.61 20.10
C PHE A 8 -14.65 4.85 21.40
N MET A 9 -14.53 5.56 22.51
CA MET A 9 -14.75 5.02 23.85
C MET A 9 -15.67 5.94 24.65
N CYS A 10 -16.62 5.34 25.34
CA CYS A 10 -17.45 6.01 26.35
C CYS A 10 -17.06 5.46 27.72
N VAL A 11 -16.66 6.34 28.63
CA VAL A 11 -16.22 5.97 29.97
C VAL A 11 -17.02 6.76 31.00
N ARG A 12 -17.49 6.09 32.05
CA ARG A 12 -18.24 6.75 33.13
C ARG A 12 -17.32 7.72 33.86
N ARG A 13 -17.82 8.91 34.21
CA ARG A 13 -17.06 9.91 34.97
C ARG A 13 -16.42 9.32 36.23
N THR A 14 -17.18 8.52 36.99
CA THR A 14 -16.68 7.85 38.21
C THR A 14 -15.49 6.92 37.96
N VAL A 15 -15.38 6.32 36.76
CA VAL A 15 -14.22 5.52 36.38
C VAL A 15 -13.02 6.42 36.16
N ILE A 16 -13.20 7.55 35.45
CA ILE A 16 -12.14 8.53 35.20
C ILE A 16 -11.64 9.12 36.52
N ASP A 17 -12.53 9.46 37.44
CA ASP A 17 -12.17 10.00 38.75
C ASP A 17 -11.35 8.99 39.58
N GLN A 18 -11.58 7.68 39.39
CA GLN A 18 -10.88 6.62 40.10
C GLN A 18 -9.53 6.26 39.46
N VAL A 19 -9.48 6.08 38.13
CA VAL A 19 -8.29 5.53 37.44
C VAL A 19 -7.45 6.60 36.74
N GLY A 20 -7.97 7.82 36.60
CA GLY A 20 -7.38 8.91 35.82
C GLY A 20 -7.72 8.83 34.32
N GLY A 21 -7.24 9.82 33.56
CA GLY A 21 -7.36 9.87 32.10
C GLY A 21 -6.35 8.98 31.37
N LEU A 22 -6.17 9.24 30.07
CA LEU A 22 -5.08 8.65 29.27
C LEU A 22 -3.73 9.11 29.83
N ASP A 23 -2.74 8.22 29.79
CA ASP A 23 -1.40 8.50 30.31
C ASP A 23 -0.55 9.21 29.24
N GLU A 24 -0.06 10.41 29.55
CA GLU A 24 0.72 11.26 28.66
C GLU A 24 2.12 10.69 28.34
N GLU A 25 2.60 9.67 29.08
CA GLU A 25 3.83 8.97 28.73
C GLU A 25 3.72 8.27 27.36
N PHE A 26 2.49 7.86 27.01
CA PHE A 26 2.14 7.33 25.69
C PHE A 26 1.79 8.47 24.73
N PHE A 27 2.69 8.76 23.81
CA PHE A 27 2.40 9.70 22.72
C PHE A 27 1.40 9.13 21.71
N MET A 28 1.49 7.82 21.40
CA MET A 28 0.62 7.11 20.45
C MET A 28 0.75 5.57 20.58
N TYR A 29 -0.29 4.82 20.16
CA TYR A 29 -0.36 3.36 19.96
C TYR A 29 -0.50 2.47 21.20
N GLY A 30 -0.59 3.03 22.40
CA GLY A 30 -0.68 2.23 23.64
C GLY A 30 -1.44 2.88 24.78
N GLU A 31 -1.85 4.14 24.61
CA GLU A 31 -2.63 4.91 25.57
C GLU A 31 -3.98 4.26 25.89
N ASP A 32 -4.67 3.74 24.87
CA ASP A 32 -5.98 3.10 25.00
C ASP A 32 -5.89 1.70 25.63
N LEU A 33 -4.82 0.98 25.32
CA LEU A 33 -4.48 -0.30 25.94
C LEU A 33 -4.12 -0.12 27.43
N ASP A 34 -3.28 0.86 27.77
CA ASP A 34 -2.95 1.20 29.16
C ASP A 34 -4.20 1.56 29.95
N TRP A 35 -5.07 2.39 29.37
CA TRP A 35 -6.29 2.82 30.05
C TRP A 35 -7.28 1.67 30.24
N SER A 36 -7.46 0.82 29.22
CA SER A 36 -8.26 -0.41 29.32
C SER A 36 -7.74 -1.33 30.44
N TYR A 37 -6.42 -1.48 30.55
CA TYR A 37 -5.80 -2.28 31.59
C TYR A 37 -6.07 -1.71 32.98
N ARG A 38 -5.81 -0.41 33.21
CA ARG A 38 -6.08 0.27 34.49
C ARG A 38 -7.55 0.22 34.91
N ILE A 39 -8.47 0.39 33.97
CA ILE A 39 -9.92 0.27 34.22
C ILE A 39 -10.25 -1.14 34.73
N THR A 40 -9.67 -2.16 34.10
CA THR A 40 -9.90 -3.56 34.46
C THR A 40 -9.28 -3.90 35.82
N GLU A 41 -8.06 -3.42 36.11
CA GLU A 41 -7.42 -3.59 37.42
C GLU A 41 -8.22 -2.93 38.56
N ALA A 42 -8.90 -1.82 38.28
CA ALA A 42 -9.80 -1.16 39.23
C ALA A 42 -11.13 -1.90 39.45
N GLY A 43 -11.32 -3.08 38.84
CA GLY A 43 -12.50 -3.93 39.01
C GLY A 43 -13.67 -3.61 38.08
N TRP A 44 -13.50 -2.67 37.15
CA TRP A 44 -14.53 -2.33 36.18
C TRP A 44 -14.53 -3.29 34.99
N LYS A 45 -15.69 -3.42 34.34
CA LYS A 45 -15.85 -4.27 33.16
C LYS A 45 -15.73 -3.46 31.88
N LEU A 46 -14.94 -3.97 30.94
CA LEU A 46 -14.91 -3.47 29.57
C LEU A 46 -15.98 -4.19 28.72
N ALA A 47 -16.87 -3.41 28.11
CA ALA A 47 -17.92 -3.91 27.23
C ALA A 47 -17.75 -3.36 25.81
N TYR A 48 -17.93 -4.23 24.83
CA TYR A 48 -18.03 -3.85 23.42
C TYR A 48 -19.51 -3.75 23.05
N VAL A 49 -19.91 -2.63 22.45
CA VAL A 49 -21.30 -2.37 22.04
C VAL A 49 -21.39 -2.51 20.53
N PRO A 50 -21.76 -3.68 19.99
CA PRO A 50 -21.77 -3.90 18.54
C PRO A 50 -22.79 -3.04 17.78
N GLN A 51 -23.77 -2.47 18.47
CA GLN A 51 -24.78 -1.58 17.90
C GLN A 51 -24.25 -0.15 17.66
N ALA A 52 -23.16 0.23 18.31
CA ALA A 52 -22.54 1.52 18.14
C ALA A 52 -21.47 1.43 17.04
N GLU A 53 -21.67 2.18 15.96
CA GLU A 53 -20.85 2.09 14.76
C GLU A 53 -20.24 3.44 14.43
N ILE A 54 -18.95 3.44 14.14
CA ILE A 54 -18.19 4.65 13.80
C ILE A 54 -17.19 4.34 12.68
N VAL A 55 -16.93 5.34 11.83
CA VAL A 55 -15.89 5.25 10.80
C VAL A 55 -14.59 5.81 11.37
N HIS A 56 -13.57 4.96 11.47
CA HIS A 56 -12.23 5.36 11.91
C HIS A 56 -11.26 5.36 10.73
N PHE A 57 -10.84 6.56 10.32
CA PHE A 57 -9.80 6.78 9.31
C PHE A 57 -8.40 6.45 9.87
N LYS A 58 -8.08 5.15 9.91
CA LYS A 58 -6.84 4.66 10.53
C LYS A 58 -5.60 5.25 9.86
N GLY A 59 -4.71 5.83 10.67
CA GLY A 59 -3.38 6.27 10.23
C GLY A 59 -3.33 7.71 9.71
N GLU A 60 -4.44 8.45 9.70
CA GLU A 60 -4.45 9.87 9.30
C GLU A 60 -3.53 10.71 10.19
N SER A 61 -3.59 10.53 11.52
CA SER A 61 -2.71 11.23 12.47
C SER A 61 -1.22 10.90 12.28
N ALA A 62 -0.93 9.73 11.70
CA ALA A 62 0.44 9.27 11.45
C ALA A 62 0.89 9.57 10.01
N ARG A 63 0.03 10.11 9.14
CA ARG A 63 0.28 10.25 7.70
C ARG A 63 1.48 11.15 7.38
N THR A 64 1.63 12.24 8.12
CA THR A 64 2.74 13.21 7.98
C THR A 64 3.98 12.78 8.76
N MET A 65 3.87 11.80 9.63
CA MET A 65 4.93 11.38 10.53
C MET A 65 5.92 10.45 9.81
N PRO A 66 7.24 10.65 9.94
CA PRO A 66 8.22 9.75 9.36
C PRO A 66 7.99 8.31 9.82
N ARG A 67 8.03 7.34 8.89
CA ARG A 67 7.73 5.93 9.20
C ARG A 67 8.64 5.33 10.28
N LEU A 68 9.90 5.76 10.33
CA LEU A 68 10.83 5.33 11.39
C LEU A 68 10.39 5.83 12.76
N ARG A 69 9.85 7.05 12.84
CA ARG A 69 9.29 7.61 14.07
C ARG A 69 8.02 6.86 14.47
N GLN A 70 7.12 6.55 13.54
CA GLN A 70 5.93 5.74 13.84
C GLN A 70 6.32 4.38 14.41
N LEU A 71 7.31 3.71 13.80
CA LEU A 71 7.82 2.43 14.27
C LEU A 71 8.45 2.55 15.66
N TYR A 72 9.21 3.61 15.90
CA TYR A 72 9.81 3.91 17.20
C TYR A 72 8.73 4.10 18.27
N GLU A 73 7.75 4.97 18.06
CA GLU A 73 6.69 5.22 19.05
C GLU A 73 5.87 3.96 19.33
N PHE A 74 5.60 3.14 18.31
CA PHE A 74 4.91 1.86 18.48
C PHE A 74 5.67 0.90 19.42
N HIS A 75 6.99 0.76 19.24
CA HIS A 75 7.80 -0.10 20.12
C HIS A 75 8.04 0.55 21.49
N ARG A 76 8.18 1.87 21.55
CA ARG A 76 8.29 2.63 22.81
C ARG A 76 7.04 2.44 23.67
N ALA A 77 5.85 2.54 23.09
CA ALA A 77 4.59 2.27 23.79
C ALA A 77 4.55 0.86 24.40
N MET A 78 5.02 -0.17 23.67
CA MET A 78 5.10 -1.53 24.21
C MET A 78 6.06 -1.64 25.39
N VAL A 79 7.22 -0.98 25.33
CA VAL A 79 8.19 -0.96 26.44
C VAL A 79 7.61 -0.26 27.67
N ILE A 80 6.95 0.89 27.50
CA ILE A 80 6.28 1.61 28.59
C ILE A 80 5.24 0.70 29.26
N PHE A 81 4.39 0.05 28.46
CA PHE A 81 3.36 -0.87 28.97
C PHE A 81 3.97 -2.03 29.78
N VAL A 82 5.05 -2.65 29.27
CA VAL A 82 5.76 -3.73 29.97
C VAL A 82 6.31 -3.25 31.31
N ARG A 83 6.96 -2.07 31.35
CA ARG A 83 7.51 -1.50 32.58
C ARG A 83 6.44 -1.19 33.61
N LYS A 84 5.30 -0.66 33.17
CA LYS A 84 4.24 -0.19 34.05
C LYS A 84 3.42 -1.33 34.67
N HIS A 85 3.15 -2.39 33.89
CA HIS A 85 2.18 -3.42 34.25
C HIS A 85 2.78 -4.82 34.42
N ILE A 86 3.77 -5.19 33.60
CA ILE A 86 4.36 -6.53 33.63
C ILE A 86 5.52 -6.59 34.63
N ALA A 87 6.31 -5.51 34.76
CA ALA A 87 7.47 -5.49 35.65
C ALA A 87 7.12 -5.60 37.14
N LYS A 88 5.89 -5.23 37.52
CA LYS A 88 5.40 -5.36 38.90
C LYS A 88 5.15 -6.81 39.32
N THR A 89 4.88 -7.70 38.36
CA THR A 89 4.47 -9.10 38.61
C THR A 89 5.52 -10.12 38.20
N ARG A 90 6.56 -9.71 37.47
CA ARG A 90 7.61 -10.60 36.94
C ARG A 90 8.99 -10.24 37.44
N ASN A 91 9.90 -11.20 37.42
CA ASN A 91 11.31 -10.98 37.78
C ASN A 91 12.00 -10.06 36.74
N PRO A 92 13.02 -9.28 37.17
CA PRO A 92 13.67 -8.29 36.31
C PRO A 92 14.33 -8.89 35.07
N LEU A 93 14.80 -10.15 35.14
CA LEU A 93 15.37 -10.85 33.99
C LEU A 93 14.32 -11.10 32.90
N SER A 94 13.11 -11.55 33.24
CA SER A 94 12.06 -11.77 32.24
C SER A 94 11.62 -10.46 31.61
N VAL A 95 11.53 -9.39 32.39
CA VAL A 95 11.20 -8.04 31.89
C VAL A 95 12.28 -7.58 30.90
N ALA A 96 13.55 -7.72 31.26
CA ALA A 96 14.66 -7.36 30.39
C ALA A 96 14.66 -8.17 29.08
N LEU A 97 14.35 -9.47 29.12
CA LEU A 97 14.23 -10.29 27.92
C LEU A 97 13.05 -9.87 27.02
N ILE A 98 11.91 -9.49 27.60
CA ILE A 98 10.76 -8.99 26.85
C ILE A 98 11.10 -7.65 26.18
N GLU A 99 11.67 -6.71 26.94
CA GLU A 99 12.11 -5.41 26.40
C GLU A 99 13.14 -5.59 25.28
N ALA A 100 14.14 -6.44 25.49
CA ALA A 100 15.13 -6.78 24.48
C ALA A 100 14.46 -7.36 23.23
N GLY A 101 13.50 -8.26 23.37
CA GLY A 101 12.75 -8.83 22.25
C GLY A 101 11.97 -7.78 21.45
N ILE A 102 11.33 -6.83 22.13
CA ILE A 102 10.61 -5.72 21.48
C ILE A 102 11.60 -4.85 20.69
N VAL A 103 12.70 -4.45 21.30
CA VAL A 103 13.72 -3.61 20.65
C VAL A 103 14.40 -4.33 19.48
N LEU A 104 14.81 -5.58 19.66
CA LEU A 104 15.42 -6.40 18.61
C LEU A 104 14.48 -6.58 17.42
N ARG A 105 13.18 -6.77 17.67
CA ARG A 105 12.18 -6.83 16.59
C ARG A 105 12.08 -5.51 15.83
N GLY A 106 12.02 -4.38 16.53
CA GLY A 106 12.00 -3.06 15.92
C GLY A 106 13.24 -2.78 15.06
N ILE A 107 14.42 -3.12 15.58
CA ILE A 107 15.70 -3.05 14.86
C ILE A 107 15.68 -3.99 13.66
N GLY A 108 15.28 -5.25 13.83
CA GLY A 108 15.24 -6.25 12.76
C GLY A 108 14.35 -5.83 11.61
N VAL A 109 13.14 -5.31 11.89
CA VAL A 109 12.25 -4.76 10.87
C VAL A 109 12.87 -3.56 10.16
N THR A 110 13.55 -2.68 10.91
CA THR A 110 14.21 -1.50 10.33
C THR A 110 15.36 -1.90 9.42
N LEU A 111 16.28 -2.76 9.91
CA LEU A 111 17.41 -3.29 9.16
C LEU A 111 16.96 -4.05 7.92
N TRP A 112 15.93 -4.89 8.04
CA TRP A 112 15.38 -5.61 6.89
C TRP A 112 14.86 -4.67 5.80
N ARG A 113 14.21 -3.58 6.19
CA ARG A 113 13.73 -2.56 5.25
C ARG A 113 14.89 -1.82 4.58
N PHE A 114 15.91 -1.43 5.33
CA PHE A 114 17.13 -0.83 4.78
C PHE A 114 17.88 -1.79 3.87
N PHE A 115 17.99 -3.05 4.25
CA PHE A 115 18.61 -4.10 3.44
C PHE A 115 17.91 -4.24 2.10
N LEU A 116 16.57 -4.38 2.09
CA LEU A 116 15.79 -4.42 0.86
C LEU A 116 15.88 -3.12 0.04
N ALA A 117 16.05 -1.98 0.71
CA ALA A 117 16.18 -0.69 0.06
C ALA A 117 17.47 -0.55 -0.74
N ILE A 118 18.55 -1.16 -0.25
CA ILE A 118 19.88 -1.13 -0.87
C ILE A 118 20.06 -2.28 -1.85
N LEU A 119 19.51 -3.47 -1.55
CA LEU A 119 19.68 -4.67 -2.37
C LEU A 119 19.13 -4.49 -3.80
N ARG A 120 18.00 -3.79 -3.97
CA ARG A 120 17.38 -3.61 -5.30
C ARG A 120 18.21 -2.69 -6.21
N PRO A 121 18.65 -1.49 -5.79
CA PRO A 121 19.59 -0.69 -6.58
C PRO A 121 20.90 -1.43 -6.88
N LEU A 122 21.46 -2.17 -5.90
CA LEU A 122 22.69 -2.95 -6.12
C LEU A 122 22.51 -4.03 -7.19
N LEU A 123 21.35 -4.70 -7.21
CA LEU A 123 21.01 -5.65 -8.25
C LEU A 123 20.95 -4.98 -9.63
N ASP A 124 20.28 -3.81 -9.75
CA ASP A 124 20.20 -3.09 -11.01
C ASP A 124 21.57 -2.58 -11.50
N VAL A 125 22.44 -2.13 -10.60
CA VAL A 125 23.82 -1.77 -10.94
C VAL A 125 24.61 -2.98 -11.43
N SER A 126 24.44 -4.13 -10.78
CA SER A 126 25.05 -5.40 -11.23
C SER A 126 24.55 -5.79 -12.62
N LEU A 127 23.24 -5.66 -12.88
CA LEU A 127 22.65 -5.94 -14.18
C LEU A 127 23.08 -4.94 -15.26
N LEU A 128 23.32 -3.67 -14.90
CA LEU A 128 23.89 -2.68 -15.81
C LEU A 128 25.32 -3.07 -16.23
N ALA A 129 26.15 -3.56 -15.30
CA ALA A 129 27.48 -4.06 -15.63
C ALA A 129 27.41 -5.26 -16.58
N VAL A 130 26.52 -6.22 -16.32
CA VAL A 130 26.25 -7.36 -17.23
C VAL A 130 25.79 -6.87 -18.61
N ALA A 131 24.90 -5.87 -18.65
CA ALA A 131 24.40 -5.30 -19.89
C ALA A 131 25.50 -4.65 -20.75
N VAL A 132 26.48 -3.98 -20.11
CA VAL A 132 27.66 -3.44 -20.82
C VAL A 132 28.50 -4.57 -21.42
N VAL A 133 28.74 -5.66 -20.69
CA VAL A 133 29.47 -6.82 -21.20
C VAL A 133 28.74 -7.46 -22.39
N LEU A 134 27.42 -7.64 -22.29
CA LEU A 134 26.59 -8.14 -23.39
C LEU A 134 26.62 -7.21 -24.61
N ALA A 135 26.62 -5.90 -24.41
CA ALA A 135 26.73 -4.92 -25.49
C ALA A 135 28.08 -4.97 -26.20
N LEU A 136 29.18 -5.18 -25.45
CA LEU A 136 30.50 -5.37 -26.03
C LEU A 136 30.60 -6.68 -26.82
N ALA A 137 30.08 -7.77 -26.26
CA ALA A 137 30.08 -9.09 -26.91
C ALA A 137 29.21 -9.08 -28.19
N THR A 138 28.05 -8.45 -28.16
CA THR A 138 27.17 -8.34 -29.34
C THR A 138 27.77 -7.44 -30.40
N ARG A 139 28.44 -6.35 -30.01
CA ARG A 139 29.17 -5.51 -30.95
C ARG A 139 30.38 -6.25 -31.55
N SER A 140 31.05 -7.12 -30.81
CA SER A 140 32.21 -7.84 -31.34
C SER A 140 31.86 -8.89 -32.41
N LEU A 141 30.64 -9.42 -32.41
CA LEU A 141 30.13 -10.31 -33.47
C LEU A 141 30.13 -9.65 -34.86
N SER A 142 30.03 -8.32 -34.91
CA SER A 142 30.10 -7.54 -36.16
C SER A 142 31.54 -7.23 -36.61
N GLY A 143 32.53 -7.94 -36.05
CA GLY A 143 33.96 -7.77 -36.36
C GLY A 143 34.60 -6.55 -35.70
N TRP A 144 33.89 -5.83 -34.83
CA TRP A 144 34.44 -4.69 -34.10
C TRP A 144 35.20 -5.14 -32.87
N THR A 145 36.45 -4.72 -32.74
CA THR A 145 37.27 -5.02 -31.57
C THR A 145 37.11 -3.93 -30.52
N VAL A 146 37.10 -4.33 -29.25
CA VAL A 146 37.08 -3.39 -28.14
C VAL A 146 38.43 -2.64 -28.13
N PRO A 147 38.43 -1.30 -28.17
CA PRO A 147 39.65 -0.53 -28.03
C PRO A 147 40.37 -0.88 -26.72
N PRO A 148 41.71 -0.85 -26.67
CA PRO A 148 42.46 -1.14 -25.46
C PRO A 148 42.33 0.02 -24.47
N PHE A 149 41.25 0.01 -23.68
CA PHE A 149 41.06 0.96 -22.59
C PHE A 149 41.92 0.59 -21.39
N THR A 150 42.55 1.58 -20.80
CA THR A 150 43.24 1.50 -19.51
C THR A 150 42.25 1.28 -18.37
N GLY A 151 42.73 0.83 -17.20
CA GLY A 151 41.88 0.64 -16.03
C GLY A 151 41.15 1.92 -15.59
N ASN A 152 41.79 3.07 -15.73
CA ASN A 152 41.19 4.37 -15.39
C ASN A 152 40.07 4.77 -16.36
N GLU A 153 40.21 4.46 -17.65
CA GLU A 153 39.17 4.71 -18.64
C GLU A 153 37.95 3.81 -18.39
N TRP A 154 38.16 2.52 -18.08
CA TRP A 154 37.07 1.64 -17.67
C TRP A 154 36.36 2.15 -16.41
N ALA A 155 37.11 2.60 -15.40
CA ALA A 155 36.53 3.17 -14.19
C ALA A 155 35.67 4.41 -14.48
N LEU A 156 36.15 5.31 -15.35
CA LEU A 156 35.39 6.50 -15.75
C LEU A 156 34.14 6.14 -16.57
N ILE A 157 34.23 5.18 -17.50
CA ILE A 157 33.07 4.68 -18.24
C ILE A 157 32.04 4.11 -17.26
N SER A 158 32.44 3.18 -16.38
CA SER A 158 31.55 2.58 -15.39
C SER A 158 30.91 3.64 -14.47
N PHE A 159 31.68 4.64 -14.05
CA PHE A 159 31.18 5.76 -13.26
C PHE A 159 30.06 6.53 -13.99
N VAL A 160 30.28 6.89 -15.26
CA VAL A 160 29.28 7.60 -16.07
C VAL A 160 28.01 6.76 -16.25
N PHE A 161 28.13 5.46 -16.51
CA PHE A 161 26.99 4.55 -16.62
C PHE A 161 26.19 4.45 -15.32
N ILE A 162 26.87 4.26 -14.18
CA ILE A 162 26.23 4.13 -12.86
C ILE A 162 25.51 5.43 -12.49
N VAL A 163 26.18 6.59 -12.62
CA VAL A 163 25.60 7.90 -12.29
C VAL A 163 24.39 8.19 -13.17
N SER A 164 24.48 7.90 -14.48
CA SER A 164 23.35 8.08 -15.40
C SER A 164 22.18 7.17 -15.06
N GLY A 165 22.46 5.94 -14.61
CA GLY A 165 21.43 4.99 -14.17
C GLY A 165 20.73 5.43 -12.89
N ILE A 166 21.48 5.92 -11.91
CA ILE A 166 20.94 6.50 -10.68
C ILE A 166 20.09 7.73 -11.00
N ALA A 167 20.56 8.61 -11.88
CA ALA A 167 19.81 9.79 -12.30
C ALA A 167 18.51 9.43 -13.03
N GLY A 168 18.55 8.47 -13.97
CA GLY A 168 17.36 7.95 -14.64
C GLY A 168 16.34 7.33 -13.68
N ALA A 169 16.82 6.55 -12.71
CA ALA A 169 15.98 5.97 -11.66
C ALA A 169 15.36 7.04 -10.73
N ALA A 170 16.09 8.12 -10.44
CA ALA A 170 15.60 9.23 -9.64
C ALA A 170 14.49 10.02 -10.36
N VAL A 171 14.70 10.36 -11.63
CA VAL A 171 13.72 11.08 -12.47
C VAL A 171 12.42 10.30 -12.62
N THR A 172 12.51 8.98 -12.84
CA THR A 172 11.34 8.12 -12.99
C THR A 172 10.70 7.69 -11.67
N GLY A 173 11.34 8.01 -10.54
CA GLY A 173 10.89 7.60 -9.22
C GLY A 173 10.92 6.08 -9.03
N LEU A 174 11.80 5.35 -9.73
CA LEU A 174 11.87 3.88 -9.73
C LEU A 174 12.01 3.30 -8.31
N TYR A 175 12.66 4.03 -7.39
CA TYR A 175 12.83 3.62 -6.00
C TYR A 175 12.08 4.50 -4.99
N ARG A 176 11.17 5.39 -5.45
CA ARG A 176 10.46 6.34 -4.56
C ARG A 176 9.42 5.67 -3.66
N LYS A 177 8.82 4.56 -4.11
CA LYS A 177 7.90 3.73 -3.31
C LYS A 177 8.68 2.54 -2.70
N GLN A 178 8.91 2.52 -1.39
CA GLN A 178 9.41 1.31 -0.69
C GLN A 178 8.85 1.18 0.74
N PRO A 179 8.79 -0.01 1.38
CA PRO A 179 8.69 -1.37 0.84
C PRO A 179 7.33 -2.03 1.18
N GLY A 180 6.78 -2.76 0.20
CA GLY A 180 5.64 -3.69 0.33
C GLY A 180 5.02 -4.03 -1.03
N ALA A 181 5.44 -5.17 -1.61
CA ALA A 181 5.20 -5.71 -2.97
C ALA A 181 5.73 -4.87 -4.15
N MET A 182 6.55 -5.49 -5.00
CA MET A 182 6.99 -4.92 -6.28
C MET A 182 5.85 -5.05 -7.28
N GLU A 183 5.56 -3.99 -8.03
CA GLU A 183 4.45 -3.98 -8.98
C GLU A 183 4.96 -4.25 -10.40
N ARG A 184 4.12 -4.81 -11.27
CA ARG A 184 4.48 -4.95 -12.70
C ARG A 184 4.69 -3.60 -13.38
N THR A 185 4.09 -2.52 -12.86
CA THR A 185 4.31 -1.14 -13.29
C THR A 185 5.76 -0.68 -13.05
N ASP A 186 6.46 -1.28 -12.08
CA ASP A 186 7.88 -0.99 -11.84
C ASP A 186 8.76 -1.50 -12.98
N ALA A 187 8.33 -2.50 -13.75
CA ALA A 187 9.03 -2.94 -14.97
C ALA A 187 8.98 -1.86 -16.06
N GLY A 188 7.82 -1.21 -16.25
CA GLY A 188 7.69 -0.07 -17.17
C GLY A 188 8.54 1.13 -16.74
N ARG A 189 8.56 1.44 -15.44
CA ARG A 189 9.45 2.48 -14.89
C ARG A 189 10.93 2.14 -15.07
N ALA A 190 11.32 0.88 -14.98
CA ALA A 190 12.70 0.45 -15.21
C ALA A 190 13.13 0.66 -16.67
N ILE A 191 12.25 0.36 -17.64
CA ILE A 191 12.50 0.65 -19.06
C ILE A 191 12.65 2.16 -19.27
N LEU A 192 11.73 2.96 -18.72
CA LEU A 192 11.81 4.41 -18.82
C LEU A 192 13.09 4.96 -18.16
N ALA A 193 13.48 4.41 -17.01
CA ALA A 193 14.71 4.79 -16.32
C ALA A 193 15.96 4.48 -17.16
N ALA A 194 15.96 3.35 -17.88
CA ALA A 194 17.03 3.00 -18.80
C ALA A 194 17.08 3.93 -20.03
N VAL A 195 15.93 4.35 -20.57
CA VAL A 195 15.87 5.33 -21.67
C VAL A 195 16.40 6.70 -21.22
N VAL A 196 15.96 7.18 -20.05
CA VAL A 196 16.45 8.44 -19.46
C VAL A 196 17.94 8.34 -19.15
N GLY A 197 18.37 7.23 -18.55
CA GLY A 197 19.78 6.94 -18.27
C GLY A 197 20.63 6.91 -19.54
N ALA A 198 20.12 6.34 -20.64
CA ALA A 198 20.78 6.34 -21.94
C ALA A 198 20.99 7.75 -22.47
N ALA A 199 19.95 8.60 -22.42
CA ALA A 199 20.03 9.98 -22.87
C ALA A 199 21.07 10.76 -22.05
N ILE A 200 21.04 10.65 -20.72
CA ILE A 200 22.01 11.29 -19.82
C ILE A 200 23.43 10.80 -20.11
N CYS A 201 23.60 9.48 -20.28
CA CYS A 201 24.89 8.86 -20.55
C CYS A 201 25.49 9.33 -21.88
N ILE A 202 24.69 9.37 -22.96
CA ILE A 202 25.12 9.86 -24.28
C ILE A 202 25.53 11.34 -24.21
N VAL A 203 24.76 12.17 -23.50
CA VAL A 203 25.10 13.59 -23.31
C VAL A 203 26.40 13.71 -22.50
N ALA A 204 26.55 12.97 -21.40
CA ALA A 204 27.78 13.00 -20.60
C ALA A 204 29.02 12.58 -21.42
N MET A 205 28.91 11.51 -22.21
CA MET A 205 29.99 11.03 -23.08
C MET A 205 30.35 12.03 -24.19
N PHE A 206 29.43 12.88 -24.63
CA PHE A 206 29.74 13.93 -25.61
C PHE A 206 30.72 14.97 -25.05
N PHE A 207 30.62 15.30 -23.75
CA PHE A 207 31.52 16.25 -23.10
C PHE A 207 32.84 15.63 -22.65
N ILE A 208 32.86 14.32 -22.37
CA ILE A 208 34.07 13.57 -21.97
C ILE A 208 34.78 13.07 -23.23
N LYS A 209 35.39 13.99 -23.99
CA LYS A 209 36.09 13.68 -25.26
C LYS A 209 37.34 12.81 -25.08
N THR A 210 37.83 12.66 -23.86
CA THR A 210 38.99 11.80 -23.56
C THR A 210 38.72 10.33 -23.83
N ILE A 211 37.44 9.92 -23.85
CA ILE A 211 37.05 8.53 -24.09
C ILE A 211 36.20 8.46 -25.37
N ASN A 212 36.78 7.95 -26.46
CA ASN A 212 36.05 7.65 -27.69
C ASN A 212 35.28 6.33 -27.57
N PHE A 213 34.34 6.26 -26.62
CA PHE A 213 33.52 5.07 -26.40
C PHE A 213 32.45 4.93 -27.48
N SER A 214 32.16 3.69 -27.88
CA SER A 214 31.20 3.43 -28.96
C SER A 214 29.78 3.79 -28.55
N ARG A 215 29.15 4.70 -29.30
CA ARG A 215 27.73 5.08 -29.10
C ARG A 215 26.78 3.91 -29.35
N ILE A 216 27.14 3.02 -30.27
CA ILE A 216 26.37 1.79 -30.54
C ILE A 216 26.41 0.87 -29.31
N VAL A 217 27.60 0.67 -28.72
CA VAL A 217 27.73 -0.12 -27.48
C VAL A 217 26.94 0.52 -26.35
N THR A 218 26.96 1.86 -26.25
CA THR A 218 26.18 2.60 -25.24
C THR A 218 24.68 2.34 -25.41
N GLY A 219 24.14 2.49 -26.63
CA GLY A 219 22.74 2.22 -26.92
C GLY A 219 22.33 0.77 -26.62
N LEU A 220 23.15 -0.21 -27.05
CA LEU A 220 22.92 -1.62 -26.77
C LEU A 220 22.97 -1.92 -25.26
N ALA A 221 23.91 -1.35 -24.53
CA ALA A 221 24.04 -1.55 -23.08
C ALA A 221 22.79 -1.05 -22.34
N TRP A 222 22.27 0.12 -22.69
CA TRP A 222 21.04 0.63 -22.06
C TRP A 222 19.79 -0.14 -22.47
N MET A 223 19.72 -0.65 -23.70
CA MET A 223 18.66 -1.55 -24.14
C MET A 223 18.65 -2.85 -23.34
N TYR A 224 19.82 -3.51 -23.18
CA TYR A 224 19.95 -4.70 -22.36
C TYR A 224 19.68 -4.41 -20.89
N ALA A 225 20.17 -3.30 -20.35
CA ALA A 225 19.94 -2.91 -18.96
C ALA A 225 18.45 -2.73 -18.68
N GLY A 226 17.72 -2.01 -19.54
CA GLY A 226 16.27 -1.85 -19.42
C GLY A 226 15.52 -3.19 -19.52
N GLY A 227 15.92 -4.05 -20.45
CA GLY A 227 15.34 -5.39 -20.60
C GLY A 227 15.57 -6.28 -19.39
N LEU A 228 16.80 -6.37 -18.90
CA LEU A 228 17.16 -7.15 -17.71
C LEU A 228 16.46 -6.60 -16.46
N ALA A 229 16.49 -5.27 -16.28
CA ALA A 229 15.85 -4.59 -15.15
C ALA A 229 14.32 -4.78 -15.13
N ALA A 230 13.69 -4.82 -16.29
CA ALA A 230 12.28 -5.13 -16.44
C ALA A 230 11.99 -6.62 -16.21
N ALA A 231 12.83 -7.51 -16.74
CA ALA A 231 12.64 -8.96 -16.66
C ALA A 231 12.69 -9.47 -15.21
N TRP A 232 13.72 -9.11 -14.44
CA TRP A 232 13.79 -9.56 -13.04
C TRP A 232 12.65 -9.00 -12.21
N ARG A 233 12.21 -7.76 -12.51
CA ARG A 233 11.03 -7.18 -11.87
C ARG A 233 9.77 -7.93 -12.22
N TRP A 234 9.60 -8.33 -13.47
CA TRP A 234 8.43 -9.09 -13.92
C TRP A 234 8.38 -10.51 -13.32
N ILE A 235 9.54 -11.15 -13.12
CA ILE A 235 9.66 -12.48 -12.49
C ILE A 235 9.37 -12.42 -10.98
N VAL A 236 9.93 -11.42 -10.29
CA VAL A 236 9.83 -11.31 -8.82
C VAL A 236 8.57 -10.57 -8.39
N ALA A 237 8.05 -9.64 -9.20
CA ALA A 237 6.76 -9.06 -8.93
C ALA A 237 5.76 -10.20 -8.88
N PRO A 238 5.01 -10.36 -7.76
CA PRO A 238 3.95 -11.35 -7.73
C PRO A 238 3.11 -11.18 -8.98
N SER A 239 2.60 -12.29 -9.52
CA SER A 239 1.53 -12.26 -10.52
C SER A 239 0.26 -11.73 -9.85
N GLY A 240 0.33 -10.49 -9.36
CA GLY A 240 -0.80 -9.65 -9.07
C GLY A 240 -1.43 -9.33 -10.40
N ASN A 241 -2.17 -10.31 -10.94
CA ASN A 241 -3.57 -10.02 -11.13
C ASN A 241 -4.06 -9.42 -9.79
N ARG A 242 -3.91 -8.09 -9.63
CA ARG A 242 -4.99 -7.35 -8.99
C ARG A 242 -6.21 -7.84 -9.77
N PRO A 243 -7.21 -8.46 -9.12
CA PRO A 243 -8.30 -9.10 -9.82
C PRO A 243 -8.80 -8.14 -10.89
N ARG A 244 -9.10 -8.67 -12.09
CA ARG A 244 -10.06 -8.05 -13.00
C ARG A 244 -11.33 -7.85 -12.18
N GLY A 245 -11.40 -6.76 -11.43
CA GLY A 245 -12.31 -6.65 -10.31
C GLY A 245 -13.72 -6.67 -10.86
N ARG A 246 -14.42 -7.77 -10.64
CA ARG A 246 -15.84 -7.82 -10.89
C ARG A 246 -16.51 -7.18 -9.69
N GLY A 247 -17.08 -6.01 -9.94
CA GLY A 247 -17.67 -5.17 -8.92
C GLY A 247 -19.18 -5.20 -8.97
N ILE A 248 -19.83 -5.14 -7.82
CA ILE A 248 -21.20 -4.64 -7.72
C ILE A 248 -21.15 -3.29 -7.02
N VAL A 249 -21.89 -2.31 -7.56
CA VAL A 249 -22.10 -1.02 -6.89
C VAL A 249 -23.45 -1.06 -6.18
N VAL A 250 -23.48 -0.64 -4.91
CA VAL A 250 -24.69 -0.54 -4.11
C VAL A 250 -25.04 0.92 -3.94
N GLY A 251 -26.25 1.30 -4.34
CA GLY A 251 -26.73 2.68 -4.33
C GLY A 251 -27.09 3.17 -5.73
N CYS A 252 -28.25 3.81 -5.86
CA CYS A 252 -28.75 4.42 -7.09
C CYS A 252 -28.67 5.96 -7.10
N GLY A 253 -28.28 6.57 -5.97
CA GLY A 253 -28.22 8.03 -5.81
C GLY A 253 -27.12 8.73 -6.61
N ALA A 254 -27.03 10.05 -6.42
CA ALA A 254 -26.09 10.92 -7.15
C ALA A 254 -24.63 10.50 -6.93
N ARG A 255 -24.33 9.98 -5.73
CA ARG A 255 -23.00 9.45 -5.37
C ARG A 255 -22.57 8.28 -6.23
N ALA A 256 -23.47 7.33 -6.49
CA ALA A 256 -23.18 6.18 -7.33
C ALA A 256 -22.96 6.60 -8.79
N ASN A 257 -23.77 7.54 -9.28
CA ASN A 257 -23.63 8.08 -10.62
C ASN A 257 -22.29 8.80 -10.82
N ALA A 258 -21.90 9.69 -9.90
CA ALA A 258 -20.63 10.41 -9.96
C ALA A 258 -19.43 9.43 -9.91
N PHE A 259 -19.45 8.46 -9.00
CA PHE A 259 -18.39 7.45 -8.90
C PHE A 259 -18.24 6.63 -10.19
N LEU A 260 -19.36 6.20 -10.78
CA LEU A 260 -19.36 5.39 -12.00
C LEU A 260 -18.85 6.19 -13.22
N GLU A 261 -19.31 7.43 -13.39
CA GLU A 261 -18.91 8.30 -14.51
C GLU A 261 -17.42 8.69 -14.42
N GLU A 262 -16.94 9.07 -13.23
CA GLU A 262 -15.63 9.69 -13.07
C GLU A 262 -14.50 8.68 -12.87
N PHE A 263 -14.77 7.56 -12.20
CA PHE A 263 -13.72 6.61 -11.81
C PHE A 263 -13.83 5.26 -12.51
N VAL A 264 -15.05 4.78 -12.79
CA VAL A 264 -15.26 3.43 -13.32
C VAL A 264 -15.26 3.42 -14.85
N LYS A 265 -16.01 4.31 -15.50
CA LYS A 265 -16.04 4.38 -16.97
C LYS A 265 -14.66 4.63 -17.60
N PRO A 266 -13.80 5.51 -17.05
CA PRO A 266 -12.45 5.71 -17.58
C PRO A 266 -11.52 4.52 -17.28
N ALA A 267 -11.84 3.70 -16.27
CA ALA A 267 -11.03 2.57 -15.88
C ALA A 267 -11.21 1.38 -16.85
N ARG A 268 -10.20 1.13 -17.68
CA ARG A 268 -10.21 0.03 -18.67
C ARG A 268 -10.18 -1.39 -18.07
N ASN A 269 -9.89 -1.53 -16.78
CA ASN A 269 -9.56 -2.81 -16.13
C ASN A 269 -10.52 -3.22 -15.00
N TYR A 270 -11.71 -2.62 -14.90
CA TYR A 270 -12.73 -2.98 -13.92
C TYR A 270 -14.08 -3.23 -14.58
N HIS A 271 -14.79 -4.28 -14.16
CA HIS A 271 -16.07 -4.64 -14.76
C HIS A 271 -17.17 -4.58 -13.70
N VAL A 272 -18.01 -3.56 -13.78
CA VAL A 272 -19.22 -3.48 -12.94
C VAL A 272 -20.25 -4.43 -13.52
N MET A 273 -20.64 -5.42 -12.73
CA MET A 273 -21.63 -6.44 -13.10
C MET A 273 -23.07 -5.89 -13.08
N GLY A 274 -23.29 -4.80 -12.35
CA GLY A 274 -24.56 -4.11 -12.22
C GLY A 274 -24.62 -3.31 -10.92
N VAL A 275 -25.72 -2.55 -10.79
CA VAL A 275 -26.02 -1.75 -9.62
C VAL A 275 -27.10 -2.44 -8.79
N VAL A 276 -26.96 -2.43 -7.47
CA VAL A 276 -27.95 -2.93 -6.53
C VAL A 276 -28.57 -1.77 -5.80
N ARG A 277 -29.90 -1.73 -5.75
CA ARG A 277 -30.66 -0.66 -5.10
C ARG A 277 -30.53 -0.75 -3.58
N GLY A 278 -30.22 0.36 -2.92
CA GLY A 278 -30.27 0.53 -1.46
C GLY A 278 -31.71 0.62 -0.93
N THR A 279 -31.92 0.55 0.39
CA THR A 279 -33.30 0.57 0.94
C THR A 279 -34.02 1.91 0.74
N ASP A 280 -33.25 2.98 0.62
CA ASP A 280 -33.77 4.36 0.56
C ASP A 280 -33.68 4.95 -0.85
N ASP A 281 -33.29 4.12 -1.83
CA ASP A 281 -33.17 4.53 -3.22
C ASP A 281 -34.52 4.45 -3.94
N ASP A 282 -34.65 5.22 -5.03
CA ASP A 282 -35.85 5.26 -5.85
C ASP A 282 -36.21 3.86 -6.43
N PRO A 283 -37.41 3.32 -6.13
CA PRO A 283 -37.90 2.05 -6.66
C PRO A 283 -38.00 2.00 -8.19
N GLU A 284 -38.08 3.14 -8.87
CA GLU A 284 -38.17 3.24 -10.33
C GLU A 284 -36.79 3.30 -11.00
N CYS A 285 -35.70 3.41 -10.23
CA CYS A 285 -34.35 3.47 -10.80
C CYS A 285 -34.00 2.16 -11.52
N SER A 286 -33.93 2.20 -12.85
CA SER A 286 -33.62 1.04 -13.71
C SER A 286 -32.16 0.99 -14.17
N SER A 287 -31.44 2.11 -14.17
CA SER A 287 -30.03 2.20 -14.56
C SER A 287 -29.33 3.41 -13.97
N VAL A 288 -28.03 3.30 -13.71
CA VAL A 288 -27.17 4.39 -13.19
C VAL A 288 -25.90 4.47 -14.02
N ALA A 289 -25.56 5.66 -14.54
CA ALA A 289 -24.40 5.87 -15.42
C ALA A 289 -24.30 4.86 -16.60
N GLY A 290 -25.43 4.35 -17.10
CA GLY A 290 -25.47 3.34 -18.17
C GLY A 290 -25.29 1.88 -17.72
N TYR A 291 -25.15 1.62 -16.42
CA TYR A 291 -25.14 0.27 -15.84
C TYR A 291 -26.55 -0.12 -15.37
N PRO A 292 -27.02 -1.35 -15.66
CA PRO A 292 -28.36 -1.79 -15.25
C PRO A 292 -28.45 -2.05 -13.76
N VAL A 293 -29.61 -1.76 -13.17
CA VAL A 293 -29.95 -2.20 -11.81
C VAL A 293 -30.36 -3.67 -11.86
N ILE A 294 -29.61 -4.53 -11.15
CA ILE A 294 -29.72 -5.99 -11.23
C ILE A 294 -30.50 -6.63 -10.08
N GLY A 295 -30.94 -5.82 -9.11
CA GLY A 295 -31.76 -6.27 -7.99
C GLY A 295 -31.73 -5.27 -6.82
N ASP A 296 -32.42 -5.64 -5.75
CA ASP A 296 -32.46 -4.87 -4.52
C ASP A 296 -31.44 -5.41 -3.51
N LEU A 297 -31.23 -4.66 -2.43
CA LEU A 297 -30.26 -4.98 -1.39
C LEU A 297 -30.46 -6.38 -0.76
N SER A 298 -31.69 -6.88 -0.76
CA SER A 298 -32.05 -8.24 -0.33
C SER A 298 -31.47 -9.34 -1.24
N ASP A 299 -31.26 -9.05 -2.52
CA ASP A 299 -30.78 -10.00 -3.53
C ASP A 299 -29.25 -10.11 -3.54
N LEU A 300 -28.56 -9.16 -2.90
CA LEU A 300 -27.10 -9.08 -2.87
C LEU A 300 -26.44 -10.42 -2.46
N PRO A 301 -26.88 -11.16 -1.41
CA PRO A 301 -26.32 -12.47 -1.08
C PRO A 301 -26.39 -13.51 -2.21
N ILE A 302 -27.48 -13.50 -3.00
CA ILE A 302 -27.68 -14.43 -4.12
C ILE A 302 -26.78 -13.99 -5.29
N LEU A 303 -26.72 -12.69 -5.57
CA LEU A 303 -25.87 -12.10 -6.61
C LEU A 303 -24.38 -12.35 -6.33
N LEU A 304 -23.94 -12.22 -5.08
CA LEU A 304 -22.56 -12.50 -4.67
C LEU A 304 -22.15 -13.95 -4.97
N ARG A 305 -23.05 -14.92 -4.72
CA ARG A 305 -22.80 -16.34 -5.01
C ARG A 305 -22.82 -16.64 -6.51
N ARG A 306 -23.75 -16.03 -7.25
CA ARG A 306 -23.97 -16.30 -8.69
C ARG A 306 -22.92 -15.63 -9.57
N LEU A 307 -22.62 -14.36 -9.29
CA LEU A 307 -21.77 -13.52 -10.15
C LEU A 307 -20.29 -13.60 -9.82
N LYS A 308 -19.92 -14.25 -8.70
CA LYS A 308 -18.53 -14.42 -8.22
C LYS A 308 -17.76 -13.10 -8.30
N VAL A 309 -18.24 -12.10 -7.57
CA VAL A 309 -17.69 -10.75 -7.56
C VAL A 309 -16.59 -10.61 -6.53
N ASP A 310 -15.57 -9.83 -6.87
CA ASP A 310 -14.39 -9.60 -6.01
C ASP A 310 -14.65 -8.46 -5.03
N ASP A 311 -15.42 -7.46 -5.48
CA ASP A 311 -15.55 -6.17 -4.85
C ASP A 311 -17.03 -5.75 -4.74
N VAL A 312 -17.44 -5.32 -3.55
CA VAL A 312 -18.71 -4.59 -3.35
C VAL A 312 -18.38 -3.15 -3.03
N ILE A 313 -18.79 -2.24 -3.90
CA ILE A 313 -18.59 -0.80 -3.73
C ILE A 313 -19.89 -0.20 -3.22
N VAL A 314 -19.88 0.35 -2.02
CA VAL A 314 -21.04 0.99 -1.44
C VAL A 314 -20.96 2.49 -1.71
N ALA A 315 -21.83 2.96 -2.60
CA ALA A 315 -21.96 4.34 -3.04
C ALA A 315 -23.36 4.89 -2.68
N TRP A 316 -23.81 4.56 -1.47
CA TRP A 316 -25.14 4.85 -0.97
C TRP A 316 -25.11 6.10 -0.06
N GLU A 317 -26.09 6.99 -0.19
CA GLU A 317 -26.10 8.30 0.50
C GLU A 317 -26.37 8.19 2.01
N HIS A 318 -27.26 7.29 2.42
CA HIS A 318 -27.58 7.03 3.82
C HIS A 318 -26.88 5.76 4.29
N PHE A 319 -25.57 5.87 4.53
CA PHE A 319 -24.76 4.72 4.91
C PHE A 319 -24.90 4.39 6.41
N ARG A 320 -25.45 3.22 6.74
CA ARG A 320 -25.31 2.61 8.07
C ARG A 320 -24.46 1.35 7.99
N TYR A 321 -23.45 1.23 8.84
CA TYR A 321 -22.52 0.11 8.84
C TYR A 321 -23.22 -1.23 9.22
N ALA A 322 -24.32 -1.15 9.97
CA ALA A 322 -25.17 -2.27 10.38
C ALA A 322 -25.80 -2.96 9.20
N ASP A 323 -26.13 -2.19 8.16
CA ASP A 323 -26.69 -2.71 6.93
C ASP A 323 -25.61 -3.57 6.23
N VAL A 324 -24.38 -3.07 6.08
CA VAL A 324 -23.22 -3.82 5.52
C VAL A 324 -22.91 -5.09 6.30
N LEU A 325 -22.79 -5.00 7.63
CA LEU A 325 -22.57 -6.18 8.48
C LEU A 325 -23.72 -7.18 8.38
N GLY A 326 -24.95 -6.69 8.29
CA GLY A 326 -26.14 -7.49 8.06
C GLY A 326 -26.08 -8.24 6.73
N PHE A 327 -25.66 -7.61 5.64
CA PHE A 327 -25.50 -8.26 4.33
C PHE A 327 -24.42 -9.32 4.34
N VAL A 328 -23.28 -9.00 4.98
CA VAL A 328 -22.13 -9.89 5.09
C VAL A 328 -22.42 -11.09 5.99
N ARG A 329 -23.20 -10.91 7.07
CA ARG A 329 -23.62 -12.01 7.95
C ARG A 329 -24.67 -12.92 7.32
N ARG A 330 -25.62 -12.35 6.57
CA ARG A 330 -26.73 -13.11 5.94
C ARG A 330 -26.28 -13.83 4.67
N GLY A 331 -25.27 -13.32 3.97
CA GLY A 331 -24.69 -13.96 2.79
C GLY A 331 -23.58 -14.94 3.14
N GLY A 332 -23.85 -16.25 3.00
CA GLY A 332 -22.80 -17.28 3.10
C GLY A 332 -21.74 -17.28 1.98
N GLY A 333 -21.53 -16.16 1.30
CA GLY A 333 -20.47 -15.91 0.33
C GLY A 333 -19.93 -14.51 0.57
N TYR A 334 -18.77 -14.41 1.22
CA TYR A 334 -18.15 -13.12 1.51
C TYR A 334 -17.53 -12.57 0.21
N PRO A 335 -17.83 -11.33 -0.20
CA PRO A 335 -16.99 -10.66 -1.18
C PRO A 335 -15.59 -10.54 -0.60
N GLN A 336 -14.55 -10.64 -1.45
CA GLN A 336 -13.18 -10.56 -0.94
C GLN A 336 -12.88 -9.18 -0.34
N ARG A 337 -13.54 -8.13 -0.85
CA ARG A 337 -13.41 -6.75 -0.36
C ARG A 337 -14.74 -6.00 -0.42
N VAL A 338 -15.01 -5.22 0.62
CA VAL A 338 -16.10 -4.23 0.66
C VAL A 338 -15.46 -2.86 0.78
N ARG A 339 -15.86 -1.93 -0.07
CA ARG A 339 -15.24 -0.61 -0.21
C ARG A 339 -16.32 0.48 -0.21
N LEU A 340 -16.11 1.56 0.53
CA LEU A 340 -17.07 2.67 0.63
C LEU A 340 -16.60 3.86 -0.20
N VAL A 341 -17.53 4.53 -0.89
CA VAL A 341 -17.33 5.88 -1.43
C VAL A 341 -17.54 6.90 -0.30
N PRO A 342 -16.51 7.68 0.10
CA PRO A 342 -16.60 8.66 1.18
C PRO A 342 -17.66 9.75 0.94
N ASP A 343 -18.16 10.33 2.03
CA ASP A 343 -18.97 11.55 2.01
C ASP A 343 -18.12 12.76 1.62
N GLY A 344 -18.64 13.64 0.75
CA GLY A 344 -17.99 14.90 0.42
C GLY A 344 -16.65 14.76 -0.32
N LEU A 345 -16.48 13.69 -1.11
CA LEU A 345 -15.36 13.61 -2.03
C LEU A 345 -15.40 14.87 -2.90
N ASP A 346 -14.43 15.77 -2.71
CA ASP A 346 -14.25 16.93 -3.57
C ASP A 346 -13.65 16.39 -4.88
N LEU A 347 -14.57 15.88 -5.73
CA LEU A 347 -14.30 15.17 -6.98
C LEU A 347 -13.38 15.97 -7.90
N ASN A 348 -13.36 17.30 -7.76
CA ASN A 348 -12.51 18.19 -8.52
C ASN A 348 -11.01 18.10 -8.18
N GLY A 349 -10.64 17.65 -6.96
CA GLY A 349 -9.24 17.64 -6.49
C GLY A 349 -8.55 16.27 -6.53
N ALA A 350 -9.29 15.18 -6.24
CA ALA A 350 -8.72 13.83 -6.20
C ALA A 350 -8.55 13.21 -7.60
N ALA A 351 -9.38 13.62 -8.57
CA ALA A 351 -9.37 13.09 -9.94
C ALA A 351 -8.02 13.21 -10.66
N GLN A 352 -7.20 14.21 -10.32
CA GLN A 352 -5.97 14.49 -11.06
C GLN A 352 -4.77 13.59 -10.69
N THR A 353 -4.82 12.85 -9.58
CA THR A 353 -3.66 12.03 -9.13
C THR A 353 -3.92 10.55 -8.92
N THR A 354 -5.18 10.08 -8.84
CA THR A 354 -5.50 8.69 -8.46
C THR A 354 -6.31 7.90 -9.50
N ALA A 355 -6.62 8.48 -10.66
CA ALA A 355 -7.41 7.83 -11.70
C ALA A 355 -6.70 6.66 -12.43
N SER A 356 -5.39 6.45 -12.21
CA SER A 356 -4.66 5.34 -12.82
C SER A 356 -4.70 4.09 -11.93
N GLU A 357 -5.39 3.04 -12.41
CA GLU A 357 -5.19 1.64 -12.01
C GLU A 357 -5.75 1.20 -10.63
N GLY A 358 -6.99 1.57 -10.34
CA GLY A 358 -7.78 0.93 -9.27
C GLY A 358 -7.46 1.38 -7.84
N ASP A 359 -6.61 2.40 -7.69
CA ASP A 359 -6.43 3.19 -6.45
C ASP A 359 -7.51 4.29 -6.37
N TRP A 360 -8.77 3.89 -6.49
CA TRP A 360 -9.88 4.80 -6.23
C TRP A 360 -9.84 5.24 -4.76
N PRO A 361 -10.26 6.48 -4.42
CA PRO A 361 -10.28 6.99 -3.06
C PRO A 361 -11.43 6.36 -2.26
N LEU A 362 -11.44 5.03 -2.19
CA LEU A 362 -12.41 4.22 -1.49
C LEU A 362 -11.86 3.81 -0.12
N ILE A 363 -12.75 3.72 0.85
CA ILE A 363 -12.42 3.26 2.20
C ILE A 363 -12.61 1.75 2.24
N ASP A 364 -11.54 0.99 2.47
CA ASP A 364 -11.63 -0.45 2.69
C ASP A 364 -12.35 -0.74 4.02
N VAL A 365 -13.50 -1.39 3.91
CA VAL A 365 -14.25 -1.89 5.05
C VAL A 365 -13.71 -3.27 5.42
N LYS A 366 -12.93 -3.33 6.50
CA LYS A 366 -12.47 -4.61 7.05
C LYS A 366 -13.62 -5.35 7.70
N LEU A 367 -14.12 -6.35 7.00
CA LEU A 367 -15.09 -7.28 7.55
C LEU A 367 -14.43 -8.07 8.71
N PRO A 368 -15.16 -8.32 9.81
CA PRO A 368 -14.67 -9.20 10.86
C PRO A 368 -14.34 -10.57 10.25
N LYS A 369 -13.07 -10.98 10.35
CA LYS A 369 -12.69 -12.36 9.99
C LYS A 369 -13.52 -13.30 10.83
N ARG A 370 -14.03 -14.40 10.25
CA ARG A 370 -14.56 -15.52 11.02
C ARG A 370 -13.59 -15.80 12.16
N SER A 371 -14.02 -15.58 13.41
CA SER A 371 -13.44 -16.33 14.51
C SER A 371 -13.76 -17.78 14.17
N ILE A 372 -12.76 -18.49 13.65
CA ILE A 372 -12.78 -19.95 13.66
C ILE A 372 -12.61 -20.28 15.14
N LEU A 373 -13.74 -20.31 15.85
CA LEU A 373 -13.91 -21.14 17.03
C LEU A 373 -14.55 -22.44 16.54
#